data_AF-A0A1B1U9H0-F1
#
_entry.id   AF-A0A1B1U9H0-F1
#
_cell.length_a   1.000
_cell.length_b   1.000
_cell.length_c   1.000
_cell.angle_alpha   90.00
_cell.angle_beta   90.00
_cell.angle_gamma   90.00
#
_symmetry.space_group_name_H-M   'P 1'
#
loop_
_entity.id
_entity.type
_entity.pdbx_description
1 polymer ?
#
loop_
_entity_poly.entity_id
_entity_poly.type
_entity_poly.pdbx_seq_one_letter_code
_entity_poly.pdbx_strand_id
1 'polypeptide(L)'
;MNVYDPLRDYLKAQKRAEFVLSFEEIEEIIDAALPRAAHRASWWETLRSPQEKMPQREACLEAGYIATRQADGKSVKFKKMPQDRRRPRERGDP
;
A
#
# COMPACT_ATOMS: atom_id res chain seq x y z
N MET A 1 16.66 1.12 1.75
CA MET A 1 15.61 1.02 2.78
C MET A 1 14.63 2.13 2.51
N ASN A 2 13.40 1.77 2.19
CA ASN A 2 12.35 2.70 1.84
C ASN A 2 11.54 2.98 3.11
N VAL A 3 11.21 4.24 3.39
CA VAL A 3 10.39 4.62 4.56
C VAL A 3 9.03 3.91 4.57
N TYR A 4 8.59 3.39 3.44
CA TYR A 4 7.34 2.62 3.32
C TYR A 4 7.52 1.09 3.47
N ASP A 5 8.73 0.59 3.77
CA ASP A 5 8.95 -0.83 4.09
C ASP A 5 8.06 -1.31 5.26
N PRO A 6 7.92 -0.58 6.39
CA PRO A 6 7.00 -0.96 7.47
C PRO A 6 5.54 -1.02 7.02
N LEU A 7 5.11 -0.09 6.15
CA LEU A 7 3.77 -0.11 5.57
C LEU A 7 3.56 -1.39 4.74
N ARG A 8 4.52 -1.76 3.88
CA ARG A 8 4.46 -3.00 3.11
C ARG A 8 4.28 -4.21 4.03
N ASP A 9 5.10 -4.32 5.07
CA ASP A 9 5.09 -5.45 5.98
C ASP A 9 3.79 -5.52 6.79
N TYR A 10 3.25 -4.37 7.24
CA TYR A 10 1.93 -4.27 7.86
C TYR A 10 0.81 -4.73 6.91
N LEU A 11 0.80 -4.25 5.66
CA LEU A 11 -0.17 -4.66 4.65
C LEU A 11 -0.08 -6.16 4.36
N LYS A 12 1.13 -6.73 4.25
CA LYS A 12 1.36 -8.18 4.04
C LYS A 12 0.83 -9.04 5.18
N ALA A 13 0.94 -8.57 6.42
CA ALA A 13 0.39 -9.27 7.57
C ALA A 13 -1.15 -9.29 7.56
N GLN A 14 -1.79 -8.40 6.80
CA GLN A 14 -3.23 -8.24 6.83
C GLN A 14 -3.97 -9.31 6.02
N LYS A 15 -4.98 -9.92 6.67
CA LYS A 15 -5.79 -10.98 6.06
C LYS A 15 -6.98 -10.45 5.27
N ARG A 16 -7.45 -9.23 5.61
CA ARG A 16 -8.66 -8.61 5.03
C ARG A 16 -8.50 -8.32 3.54
N ALA A 17 -9.59 -8.52 2.79
CA ALA A 17 -9.67 -8.21 1.37
C ALA A 17 -9.62 -6.69 1.12
N GLU A 18 -10.18 -5.90 2.02
CA GLU A 18 -10.08 -4.45 1.99
C GLU A 18 -10.20 -3.85 3.38
N PHE A 19 -9.56 -2.71 3.60
CA PHE A 19 -9.63 -1.92 4.82
C PHE A 19 -9.19 -0.49 4.53
N VAL A 20 -9.44 0.41 5.46
CA VAL A 20 -9.07 1.83 5.37
C VAL A 20 -8.10 2.13 6.50
N LEU A 21 -7.05 2.90 6.21
CA LEU A 21 -6.18 3.51 7.22
C LEU A 21 -6.21 5.02 7.03
N SER A 22 -6.22 5.74 8.13
CA SER A 22 -6.04 7.19 8.19
C SER A 22 -4.59 7.56 7.90
N PHE A 23 -4.31 8.81 7.54
CA PHE A 23 -2.94 9.30 7.35
C PHE A 23 -2.13 9.15 8.64
N GLU A 24 -2.72 9.48 9.79
CA GLU A 24 -2.11 9.30 11.11
C GLU A 24 -1.71 7.83 11.35
N GLU A 25 -2.60 6.87 11.11
CA GLU A 25 -2.29 5.43 11.25
C GLU A 25 -1.15 5.00 10.33
N ILE A 26 -1.10 5.55 9.10
CA ILE A 26 -0.01 5.25 8.16
C ILE A 26 1.31 5.83 8.66
N GLU A 27 1.31 7.07 9.16
CA GLU A 27 2.47 7.75 9.73
C GLU A 27 3.03 7.00 10.95
N GLU A 28 2.14 6.49 11.81
CA GLU A 28 2.49 5.63 12.95
C GLU A 28 3.13 4.30 12.50
N ILE A 29 2.61 3.69 11.42
CA ILE A 29 3.18 2.44 10.89
C ILE A 29 4.57 2.66 10.30
N ILE A 30 4.78 3.75 9.57
CA ILE A 30 6.08 4.06 8.93
C ILE A 30 7.05 4.80 9.85
N ASP A 31 6.63 5.14 11.07
CA ASP A 31 7.35 5.98 12.03
C ASP A 31 7.88 7.28 11.39
N ALA A 32 7.08 7.85 10.49
CA ALA A 32 7.47 9.03 9.71
C ALA A 32 6.24 9.81 9.23
N ALA A 33 6.39 11.13 9.14
CA ALA A 33 5.33 11.99 8.61
C ALA A 33 5.17 11.81 7.09
N LEU A 34 3.93 11.74 6.64
CA LEU A 34 3.60 11.68 5.23
C LEU A 34 3.93 13.02 4.56
N PRO A 35 4.48 13.01 3.34
CA PRO A 35 4.72 14.24 2.63
C PRO A 35 3.40 14.93 2.28
N ARG A 36 3.40 16.26 2.12
CA ARG A 36 2.23 17.04 1.71
C ARG A 36 1.58 16.52 0.40
N ALA A 37 2.34 15.81 -0.43
CA ALA A 37 1.86 15.15 -1.64
C ALA A 37 0.83 14.03 -1.33
N ALA A 38 0.90 13.38 -0.17
CA ALA A 38 -0.03 12.33 0.25
C ALA A 38 -1.49 12.80 0.36
N HIS A 39 -1.74 14.10 0.50
CA HIS A 39 -3.09 14.64 0.43
C HIS A 39 -3.72 14.56 -0.97
N ARG A 40 -2.92 14.36 -2.03
CA ARG A 40 -3.39 14.26 -3.41
C ARG A 40 -3.81 12.82 -3.72
N ALA A 41 -4.96 12.65 -4.37
CA ALA A 41 -5.44 11.32 -4.77
C ALA A 41 -4.44 10.62 -5.71
N SER A 42 -3.84 11.38 -6.64
CA SER A 42 -2.82 10.89 -7.59
C SER A 42 -1.57 10.31 -6.93
N TRP A 43 -1.27 10.68 -5.68
CA TRP A 43 -0.16 10.11 -4.92
C TRP A 43 -0.40 8.65 -4.54
N TRP A 44 -1.66 8.28 -4.30
CA TRP A 44 -2.06 6.92 -3.91
C TRP A 44 -2.57 6.10 -5.09
N GLU A 45 -3.32 6.72 -6.00
CA GLU A 45 -4.02 6.05 -7.09
C GLU A 45 -3.06 5.34 -8.06
N THR A 46 -2.97 4.02 -7.90
CA THR A 46 -2.00 3.23 -8.66
C THR A 46 -2.40 2.96 -10.11
N LEU A 47 -3.69 3.07 -10.42
CA LEU A 47 -4.23 2.83 -11.77
C LEU A 47 -4.12 4.06 -12.69
N ARG A 48 -4.02 5.28 -12.13
CA ARG A 48 -4.06 6.52 -12.93
C ARG A 48 -2.68 7.01 -13.40
N SER A 49 -1.60 6.68 -12.69
CA SER A 49 -0.24 7.14 -13.05
C SER A 49 0.78 5.99 -13.05
N PRO A 50 0.70 4.99 -13.93
CA PRO A 50 1.60 3.83 -13.92
C PRO A 50 3.08 4.15 -14.19
N GLN A 51 3.39 5.34 -14.72
CA GLN A 51 4.76 5.75 -15.09
C GLN A 51 5.57 6.34 -13.92
N GLU A 52 4.90 6.81 -12.87
CA GLU A 52 5.58 7.36 -11.70
C GLU A 52 5.94 6.23 -10.72
N LYS A 53 7.22 5.84 -10.70
CA LYS A 53 7.78 4.93 -9.69
C LYS A 53 7.83 5.63 -8.34
N MET A 54 6.71 5.62 -7.64
CA MET A 54 6.61 6.22 -6.32
C MET A 54 6.86 5.19 -5.21
N PRO A 55 7.69 5.51 -4.22
CA PRO A 55 8.16 4.55 -3.22
C PRO A 55 7.04 3.95 -2.35
N GLN A 56 5.99 4.72 -2.03
CA GLN A 56 4.81 4.23 -1.31
C GLN A 56 3.98 3.26 -2.14
N ARG A 57 3.90 3.48 -3.46
CA ARG A 57 3.13 2.63 -4.37
C ARG A 57 3.82 1.29 -4.55
N GLU A 58 5.14 1.29 -4.68
CA GLU A 58 5.93 0.06 -4.71
C GLU A 58 5.69 -0.78 -3.45
N ALA A 59 5.74 -0.17 -2.27
CA ALA A 59 5.42 -0.85 -1.00
C ALA A 59 4.01 -1.47 -0.99
N CYS A 60 2.99 -0.76 -1.48
CA CYS A 60 1.62 -1.28 -1.57
C CYS A 60 1.51 -2.45 -2.56
N LEU A 61 2.12 -2.29 -3.74
CA LEU A 61 2.13 -3.30 -4.81
C LEU A 61 2.86 -4.57 -4.38
N GLU A 62 4.02 -4.44 -3.73
CA GLU A 62 4.76 -5.57 -3.17
C GLU A 62 3.99 -6.29 -2.07
N ALA A 63 3.12 -5.57 -1.34
CA ALA A 63 2.20 -6.18 -0.39
C ALA A 63 0.97 -6.84 -1.04
N GLY A 64 0.74 -6.63 -2.34
CA GLY A 64 -0.42 -7.14 -3.06
C GLY A 64 -1.69 -6.32 -2.86
N TYR A 65 -1.56 -5.04 -2.50
CA TYR A 65 -2.66 -4.13 -2.25
C TYR A 65 -2.64 -2.94 -3.22
N ILE A 66 -3.83 -2.51 -3.64
CA ILE A 66 -4.05 -1.24 -4.33
C ILE A 66 -4.46 -0.21 -3.28
N ALA A 67 -3.74 0.90 -3.22
CA ALA A 67 -4.09 2.05 -2.41
C ALA A 67 -4.98 3.03 -3.22
N THR A 68 -6.06 3.48 -2.59
CA THR A 68 -6.97 4.48 -3.15
C THR A 68 -7.36 5.48 -2.07
N ARG A 69 -6.99 6.75 -2.25
CA ARG A 69 -7.42 7.83 -1.35
C ARG A 69 -8.94 7.89 -1.28
N GLN A 70 -9.47 7.99 -0.07
CA GLN A 70 -10.90 8.12 0.17
C GLN A 70 -11.37 9.58 0.02
N ALA A 71 -12.69 9.76 -0.12
CA ALA A 71 -13.30 11.07 -0.33
C ALA A 71 -13.20 11.99 0.90
N ASP A 72 -13.09 11.42 2.11
CA ASP A 72 -12.86 12.17 3.36
C ASP A 72 -11.53 12.93 3.36
N GLY A 73 -10.59 12.50 2.53
CA GLY A 73 -9.35 13.19 2.27
C GLY A 73 -8.26 13.13 3.33
N LYS A 74 -8.47 12.30 4.34
CA LYS A 74 -7.52 11.96 5.39
C LYS A 74 -7.26 10.45 5.49
N SER A 75 -7.87 9.66 4.60
CA SER A 75 -7.79 8.20 4.66
C SER A 75 -7.48 7.57 3.30
N VAL A 76 -6.91 6.37 3.34
CA VAL A 76 -6.55 5.54 2.19
C VAL A 76 -7.17 4.17 2.36
N LYS A 77 -7.91 3.74 1.35
CA LYS A 77 -8.41 2.37 1.27
C LYS A 77 -7.37 1.49 0.60
N PHE A 78 -7.02 0.41 1.27
CA PHE A 78 -6.19 -0.65 0.74
C PHE A 78 -7.10 -1.81 0.35
N LYS A 79 -7.10 -2.16 -0.94
CA LYS A 79 -7.85 -3.29 -1.47
C LYS A 79 -6.87 -4.34 -2.00
N LYS A 80 -7.01 -5.59 -1.58
CA LYS A 80 -6.23 -6.70 -2.14
C LYS A 80 -6.45 -6.74 -3.63
N MET A 81 -5.34 -6.87 -4.37
CA MET A 81 -5.41 -7.17 -5.78
C MET A 81 -6.12 -8.51 -5.97
N PRO A 82 -7.09 -8.62 -6.90
CA PRO A 82 -7.60 -9.93 -7.28
C PRO A 82 -6.40 -10.77 -7.70
N GLN A 83 -6.19 -11.88 -6.99
CA GLN A 83 -5.11 -12.81 -7.28
C GLN A 83 -5.40 -13.50 -8.61
N ASP A 84 -5.05 -12.87 -9.73
CA ASP A 84 -4.70 -13.65 -10.91
C ASP A 84 -3.20 -13.94 -10.85
N ARG A 85 -2.88 -15.13 -10.31
CA ARG A 85 -1.64 -15.89 -10.54
C ARG A 85 -0.31 -15.14 -10.40
N ARG A 86 0.12 -14.86 -9.16
CA ARG A 86 1.56 -14.72 -8.87
C ARG A 86 2.06 -15.85 -7.96
N ARG A 87 2.43 -16.92 -8.66
CA ARG A 87 3.34 -18.04 -8.37
C ARG A 87 3.01 -18.96 -7.17
N PRO A 88 3.02 -20.29 -7.36
CA PRO A 88 2.98 -21.22 -6.24
C PRO A 88 4.21 -20.94 -5.35
N ARG A 89 3.99 -20.85 -4.04
CA ARG A 89 5.09 -20.94 -3.07
C ARG A 89 5.72 -22.31 -3.28
N GLU A 90 6.90 -22.35 -3.87
CA GLU A 90 7.78 -23.52 -3.79
C GLU A 90 8.06 -23.77 -2.31
N ARG A 91 7.25 -24.65 -1.71
CA ARG A 91 7.65 -25.38 -0.50
C ARG A 91 8.72 -26.37 -0.96
N GLY A 92 9.97 -25.93 -0.93
CA GLY A 92 11.11 -26.82 -0.91
C GLY A 92 11.36 -27.20 0.55
N ASP A 93 10.87 -28.37 0.95
CA ASP A 93 11.23 -29.05 2.19
C ASP A 93 11.87 -30.38 1.75
N PRO A 94 13.18 -30.60 1.95
CA PRO A 94 13.75 -31.92 2.14
C PRO A 94 13.85 -32.27 3.64
#